data_AF-A0A6A4HX74-F1
#
_entry.id   AF-A0A6A4HX74-F1
#
_cell.length_a   1.000
_cell.length_b   1.000
_cell.length_c   1.000
_cell.angle_alpha   90.00
_cell.angle_beta   90.00
_cell.angle_gamma   90.00
#
_symmetry.space_group_name_H-M   'P 1'
#
loop_
_entity.id
_entity.type
_entity.pdbx_description
1 polymer ?
#
loop_
_entity_poly.entity_id
_entity_poly.type
_entity_poly.pdbx_seq_one_letter_code
_entity_poly.pdbx_strand_id
1 'polypeptide(L)'
;MERTGGETLLSLTIMSEYSETSSTETFSTFTGLGATSGKLIKRVGTVVVNGVDAILIRRRLNQLEATLGVWSYSTTDSEYVKSLYNDLLELSRPVYKPPIRLRALRLIMGRIEMMRFEDLATAVANWPISYSYGLLKTMILCFRDTLPLIDMSVGIERTEALVAYHYTGSHRAQKPEHCAAFLSWLGLTTSLSTPVFSRVLLQLDILSFVTEIYPTDDHLLRPSAIRFPRQRLLNALLIGLEPVNDAVLINQVHRIRTIFVWARFLNPPI
;
A
#
# COMPACT_ATOMS: atom_id res chain seq x y z
N MET A 1 -38.86 37.39 -5.83
CA MET A 1 -37.45 37.81 -5.95
C MET A 1 -36.60 36.59 -5.63
N GLU A 2 -36.46 35.71 -6.62
CA GLU A 2 -35.78 34.42 -6.52
C GLU A 2 -34.26 34.63 -6.60
N ARG A 3 -33.52 34.10 -5.62
CA ARG A 3 -32.06 33.97 -5.68
C ARG A 3 -31.74 32.50 -5.94
N THR A 4 -31.48 32.20 -7.21
CA THR A 4 -30.83 30.97 -7.66
C THR A 4 -29.34 31.03 -7.29
N GLY A 5 -28.96 30.29 -6.24
CA GLY A 5 -27.57 30.07 -5.85
C GLY A 5 -26.95 28.96 -6.69
N GLY A 6 -26.02 29.33 -7.56
CA GLY A 6 -25.26 28.40 -8.39
C GLY A 6 -24.23 27.62 -7.56
N GLU A 7 -24.37 26.30 -7.54
CA GLU A 7 -23.37 25.37 -7.03
C GLU A 7 -22.26 25.23 -8.09
N THR A 8 -21.14 25.94 -7.87
CA THR A 8 -19.89 25.68 -8.58
C THR A 8 -19.27 24.38 -8.06
N LEU A 9 -19.61 23.27 -8.72
CA LEU A 9 -18.87 22.01 -8.66
C LEU A 9 -17.47 22.24 -9.26
N LEU A 10 -16.46 22.28 -8.40
CA LEU A 10 -15.06 22.16 -8.81
C LEU A 10 -14.79 20.72 -9.24
N SER A 11 -15.13 20.40 -10.49
CA SER A 11 -14.65 19.17 -11.15
C SER A 11 -13.13 19.23 -11.26
N LEU A 12 -12.47 18.41 -10.45
CA LEU A 12 -11.04 18.17 -10.51
C LEU A 12 -10.74 17.33 -11.76
N THR A 13 -10.59 18.01 -12.91
CA THR A 13 -10.13 17.40 -14.16
C THR A 13 -8.67 16.99 -13.96
N ILE A 14 -8.46 15.72 -13.65
CA ILE A 14 -7.16 15.08 -13.72
C ILE A 14 -6.80 15.00 -15.21
N MET A 15 -6.00 15.96 -15.68
CA MET A 15 -5.35 15.87 -16.98
C MET A 15 -4.32 14.77 -16.92
N SER A 16 -4.75 13.55 -17.23
CA SER A 16 -3.83 12.50 -17.60
C SER A 16 -3.39 12.77 -19.02
N GLU A 17 -2.18 13.30 -19.16
CA GLU A 17 -1.46 13.39 -20.42
C GLU A 17 -1.03 11.98 -20.81
N TYR A 18 -1.99 11.18 -21.26
CA TYR A 18 -1.71 10.00 -22.04
C TYR A 18 -1.20 10.52 -23.39
N SER A 19 0.10 10.39 -23.60
CA SER A 19 0.67 10.46 -24.94
C SER A 19 0.12 9.26 -25.72
N GLU A 20 -1.08 9.42 -26.25
CA GLU A 20 -1.60 8.57 -27.30
C GLU A 20 -0.70 8.82 -28.51
N THR A 21 0.22 7.88 -28.73
CA THR A 21 0.79 7.69 -30.05
C THR A 21 -0.38 7.39 -30.97
N SER A 22 -0.92 8.44 -31.61
CA SER A 22 -1.87 8.28 -32.70
C SER A 22 -1.11 7.57 -33.82
N SER A 23 -1.19 6.24 -33.83
CA SER A 23 -0.89 5.48 -35.02
C SER A 23 -1.87 5.96 -36.06
N THR A 24 -1.38 6.72 -37.03
CA THR A 24 -2.04 6.95 -38.31
C THR A 24 -2.34 5.58 -38.90
N GLU A 25 -3.54 5.06 -38.64
CA GLU A 25 -4.06 3.86 -39.27
C GLU A 25 -4.38 4.22 -40.73
N THR A 26 -3.37 4.20 -41.59
CA THR A 26 -3.57 4.04 -43.02
C THR A 26 -4.17 2.65 -43.26
N PHE A 27 -5.51 2.59 -43.27
CA PHE A 27 -6.28 1.45 -43.76
C PHE A 27 -6.14 1.32 -45.28
N SER A 28 -4.97 0.86 -45.74
CA SER A 28 -4.88 0.17 -47.03
C SER A 28 -4.96 -1.33 -46.74
N THR A 29 -6.18 -1.87 -46.76
CA THR A 29 -6.42 -3.30 -46.60
C THR A 29 -6.02 -4.02 -47.89
N PHE A 30 -4.71 -4.19 -48.10
CA PHE A 30 -4.25 -5.19 -49.07
C PHE A 30 -4.54 -6.57 -48.48
N THR A 31 -5.68 -7.15 -48.86
CA THR A 31 -5.99 -8.57 -48.67
C THR A 31 -5.11 -9.42 -49.61
N GLY A 32 -3.81 -9.40 -49.38
CA GLY A 32 -2.86 -10.32 -50.00
C GLY A 32 -2.60 -11.52 -49.08
N LEU A 33 -2.26 -12.68 -49.65
CA LEU A 33 -1.88 -13.89 -48.90
C LEU A 33 -0.80 -13.65 -47.82
N GLY A 34 0.01 -12.59 -47.95
CA GLY A 34 1.02 -12.19 -46.96
C GLY A 34 0.47 -11.53 -45.69
N ALA A 35 -0.77 -11.01 -45.69
CA ALA A 35 -1.34 -10.34 -44.51
C ALA A 35 -1.73 -11.34 -43.41
N THR A 36 -2.08 -12.59 -43.77
CA THR A 36 -2.45 -13.64 -42.81
C THR A 36 -1.23 -14.25 -42.13
N SER A 37 -0.12 -14.45 -42.87
CA SER A 37 1.15 -14.96 -42.31
C SER A 37 1.80 -13.96 -41.34
N GLY A 38 1.78 -12.66 -41.66
CA GLY A 38 2.29 -11.62 -40.76
C GLY A 38 1.53 -11.55 -39.43
N LYS A 39 0.21 -11.73 -39.44
CA LYS A 39 -0.62 -11.80 -38.21
C LYS A 39 -0.29 -13.03 -37.38
N LEU A 40 -0.04 -14.18 -38.00
CA LEU A 40 0.35 -15.41 -37.31
C LEU A 40 1.70 -15.24 -36.61
N ILE A 41 2.72 -14.73 -37.31
CA ILE A 41 4.07 -14.51 -36.77
C ILE A 41 4.02 -13.53 -35.59
N LYS A 42 3.26 -12.43 -35.72
CA LYS A 42 3.07 -11.46 -34.62
C LYS A 42 2.47 -12.13 -33.38
N ARG A 43 1.42 -12.95 -33.55
CA ARG A 43 0.77 -13.66 -32.44
C ARG A 43 1.72 -14.64 -31.76
N VAL A 44 2.49 -15.42 -32.53
CA VAL A 44 3.48 -16.35 -31.98
C VAL A 44 4.57 -15.59 -31.22
N GLY A 45 5.09 -14.50 -31.78
CA GLY A 45 6.07 -13.64 -31.12
C GLY A 45 5.57 -13.10 -29.79
N THR A 46 4.33 -12.58 -29.73
CA THR A 46 3.72 -12.08 -28.49
C THR A 46 3.56 -13.19 -27.44
N VAL A 47 3.19 -14.41 -27.84
CA VAL A 47 3.07 -15.54 -26.89
C VAL A 47 4.42 -15.94 -26.31
N VAL A 48 5.48 -15.99 -27.14
CA VAL A 48 6.83 -16.33 -26.69
C VAL A 48 7.36 -15.29 -25.71
N VAL A 49 7.27 -13.99 -26.04
CA VAL A 49 7.73 -12.90 -25.17
C VAL A 49 6.99 -12.93 -23.83
N ASN A 50 5.66 -13.03 -23.85
CA ASN A 50 4.86 -13.13 -22.62
C ASN A 50 5.18 -14.39 -21.79
N GLY A 51 5.55 -15.49 -22.45
CA GLY A 51 5.97 -16.72 -21.79
C GLY A 51 7.30 -16.57 -21.06
N VAL A 52 8.30 -15.98 -21.72
CA VAL A 52 9.62 -15.72 -21.13
C VAL A 52 9.51 -14.76 -19.94
N ASP A 53 8.78 -13.66 -20.09
CA ASP A 53 8.56 -12.69 -19.01
C ASP A 53 7.90 -13.35 -17.79
N ALA A 54 6.88 -14.18 -18.02
CA ALA A 54 6.20 -14.89 -16.93
C ALA A 54 7.15 -15.85 -16.18
N ILE A 55 8.06 -16.53 -16.89
CA ILE A 55 9.05 -17.43 -16.28
C ILE A 55 10.07 -16.64 -15.47
N LEU A 56 10.59 -15.53 -16.02
CA LEU A 56 11.57 -14.68 -15.34
C LEU A 56 10.98 -14.06 -14.06
N ILE A 57 9.75 -13.54 -14.13
CA ILE A 57 9.07 -12.96 -12.97
C ILE A 57 8.85 -14.02 -11.88
N ARG A 58 8.38 -15.22 -12.24
CA ARG A 58 8.19 -16.33 -11.29
C ARG A 58 9.52 -16.74 -10.65
N ARG A 59 10.59 -16.84 -11.43
CA ARG A 59 11.93 -17.15 -10.91
C ARG A 59 12.39 -16.09 -9.91
N ARG A 60 12.22 -14.81 -10.23
CA ARG A 60 12.58 -13.69 -9.35
C ARG A 60 11.77 -13.71 -8.05
N LEU A 61 10.46 -13.96 -8.13
CA LEU A 61 9.62 -14.14 -6.94
C LEU A 61 10.10 -15.32 -6.07
N ASN A 62 10.38 -16.47 -6.66
CA ASN A 62 10.87 -17.63 -5.90
C ASN A 62 12.22 -17.34 -5.23
N GLN A 63 13.10 -16.58 -5.89
CA GLN A 63 14.36 -16.12 -5.28
C GLN A 63 14.11 -15.16 -4.11
N LEU A 64 13.20 -14.19 -4.28
CA LEU A 64 12.78 -13.30 -3.19
C LEU A 64 12.19 -14.09 -2.02
N GLU A 65 11.30 -15.06 -2.28
CA GLU A 65 10.71 -15.93 -1.26
C GLU A 65 11.79 -16.72 -0.50
N ALA A 66 12.75 -17.32 -1.21
CA ALA A 66 13.84 -18.08 -0.60
C ALA A 66 14.78 -17.19 0.24
N THR A 67 15.20 -16.05 -0.30
CA THR A 67 16.09 -15.12 0.39
C THR A 67 15.40 -14.46 1.58
N LEU A 68 14.14 -14.06 1.43
CA LEU A 68 13.40 -13.42 2.52
C LEU A 68 12.98 -14.44 3.60
N GLY A 69 12.64 -15.67 3.22
CA GLY A 69 12.25 -16.73 4.15
C GLY A 69 13.38 -17.25 5.04
N VAL A 70 14.61 -17.34 4.53
CA VAL A 70 15.77 -17.88 5.26
C VAL A 70 16.44 -16.84 6.17
N TRP A 71 16.05 -15.57 6.08
CA TRP A 71 16.85 -14.48 6.62
C TRP A 71 16.91 -14.49 8.17
N SER A 72 17.97 -15.08 8.71
CA SER A 72 18.32 -15.13 10.13
C SER A 72 19.55 -14.25 10.37
N TYR A 73 19.35 -12.96 10.68
CA TYR A 73 20.34 -11.99 11.19
C TYR A 73 21.75 -11.93 10.53
N SER A 74 22.00 -12.60 9.41
CA SER A 74 23.30 -12.55 8.77
C SER A 74 23.55 -11.13 8.28
N THR A 75 24.75 -10.63 8.56
CA THR A 75 25.31 -9.33 8.16
C THR A 75 25.33 -9.24 6.63
N THR A 76 24.16 -9.05 6.05
CA THR A 76 23.95 -9.04 4.61
C THR A 76 24.19 -7.62 4.14
N ASP A 77 24.80 -7.49 2.98
CA ASP A 77 25.04 -6.20 2.34
C ASP A 77 23.73 -5.40 2.22
N SER A 78 23.72 -4.20 2.79
CA SER A 78 22.55 -3.31 2.81
C SER A 78 22.10 -2.93 1.40
N GLU A 79 23.03 -2.81 0.44
CA GLU A 79 22.69 -2.51 -0.95
C GLU A 79 21.94 -3.65 -1.62
N TYR A 80 22.39 -4.89 -1.40
CA TYR A 80 21.71 -6.07 -1.90
C TYR A 80 20.28 -6.15 -1.37
N VAL A 81 20.10 -5.95 -0.06
CA VAL A 81 18.78 -5.92 0.58
C VAL A 81 17.86 -4.87 -0.03
N LYS A 82 18.38 -3.65 -0.23
CA LYS A 82 17.62 -2.56 -0.85
C LYS A 82 17.15 -2.93 -2.26
N SER A 83 18.01 -3.59 -3.04
CA SER A 83 17.65 -4.07 -4.38
C SER A 83 16.50 -5.09 -4.34
N LEU A 84 16.51 -6.02 -3.37
CA LEU A 84 15.42 -6.99 -3.21
C LEU A 84 14.08 -6.34 -2.87
N TYR A 85 14.07 -5.30 -2.03
CA TYR A 85 12.85 -4.57 -1.72
C TYR A 85 12.36 -3.75 -2.92
N ASN A 86 13.25 -3.12 -3.69
CA ASN A 86 12.86 -2.45 -4.93
C ASN A 86 12.21 -3.42 -5.92
N ASP A 87 12.78 -4.62 -6.06
CA ASP A 87 12.23 -5.68 -6.90
C ASP A 87 10.84 -6.13 -6.42
N LEU A 88 10.68 -6.26 -5.11
CA LEU A 88 9.42 -6.64 -4.49
C LEU A 88 8.33 -5.57 -4.69
N LEU A 89 8.70 -4.29 -4.52
CA LEU A 89 7.80 -3.15 -4.76
C LEU A 89 7.42 -3.06 -6.24
N GLU A 90 8.37 -3.25 -7.14
CA GLU A 90 8.10 -3.31 -8.58
C GLU A 90 7.05 -4.39 -8.88
N LEU A 91 7.24 -5.61 -8.39
CA LEU A 91 6.30 -6.73 -8.59
C LEU A 91 4.91 -6.52 -7.97
N SER A 92 4.77 -5.57 -7.05
CA SER A 92 3.49 -5.16 -6.47
C SER A 92 2.68 -4.19 -7.36
N ARG A 93 3.29 -3.65 -8.42
CA ARG A 93 2.64 -2.67 -9.31
C ARG A 93 1.43 -3.25 -10.04
N PRO A 94 0.43 -2.42 -10.36
CA PRO A 94 -0.81 -2.87 -11.02
C PRO A 94 -0.60 -3.42 -12.43
N VAL A 95 0.55 -3.16 -13.07
CA VAL A 95 0.92 -3.68 -14.40
C VAL A 95 1.11 -5.21 -14.40
N TYR A 96 1.41 -5.81 -13.25
CA TYR A 96 1.60 -7.25 -13.13
C TYR A 96 0.27 -7.99 -12.93
N LYS A 97 0.25 -9.28 -13.29
CA LYS A 97 -0.95 -10.14 -13.11
C LYS A 97 -1.29 -10.30 -11.62
N PRO A 98 -2.59 -10.43 -11.26
CA PRO A 98 -3.04 -10.58 -9.88
C PRO A 98 -2.24 -11.60 -9.03
N PRO A 99 -1.91 -12.82 -9.51
CA PRO A 99 -1.17 -13.78 -8.70
C PRO A 99 0.27 -13.34 -8.35
N ILE A 100 0.91 -12.54 -9.22
CA ILE A 100 2.25 -12.01 -8.99
C ILE A 100 2.18 -10.93 -7.91
N ARG A 101 1.24 -9.98 -8.07
CA ARG A 101 1.03 -8.89 -7.11
C ARG A 101 0.65 -9.43 -5.74
N LEU A 102 -0.20 -10.43 -5.69
CA LEU A 102 -0.64 -11.07 -4.45
C LEU A 102 0.53 -11.71 -3.71
N ARG A 103 1.40 -12.46 -4.42
CA ARG A 103 2.62 -13.03 -3.81
C ARG A 103 3.55 -11.94 -3.29
N ALA A 104 3.77 -10.88 -4.06
CA ALA A 104 4.58 -9.75 -3.62
C ALA A 104 3.98 -9.10 -2.36
N LEU A 105 2.68 -8.81 -2.36
CA LEU A 105 1.96 -8.24 -1.22
C LEU A 105 2.06 -9.13 0.03
N ARG A 106 1.92 -10.46 -0.12
CA ARG A 106 2.08 -11.43 0.98
C ARG A 106 3.47 -11.35 1.62
N LEU A 107 4.53 -11.23 0.82
CA LEU A 107 5.89 -11.05 1.32
C LEU A 107 6.08 -9.72 2.03
N ILE A 108 5.56 -8.63 1.47
CA ILE A 108 5.64 -7.29 2.10
C ILE A 108 4.89 -7.30 3.44
N MET A 109 3.66 -7.81 3.46
CA MET A 109 2.83 -7.90 4.67
C MET A 109 3.48 -8.78 5.73
N GLY A 110 4.00 -9.97 5.37
CA GLY A 110 4.72 -10.83 6.31
C GLY A 110 5.97 -10.17 6.90
N ARG A 111 6.69 -9.34 6.13
CA ARG A 111 7.82 -8.56 6.64
C ARG A 111 7.41 -7.50 7.65
N ILE A 112 6.29 -6.84 7.38
CA ILE A 112 5.71 -5.88 8.31
C ILE A 112 5.31 -6.59 9.60
N GLU A 113 4.60 -7.73 9.52
CA GLU A 113 4.17 -8.51 10.69
C GLU A 113 5.36 -8.91 11.59
N MET A 114 6.47 -9.36 10.99
CA MET A 114 7.69 -9.74 11.70
C MET A 114 8.46 -8.57 12.34
N MET A 115 7.98 -7.33 12.21
CA MET A 115 8.67 -6.12 12.67
C MET A 115 10.08 -5.96 12.07
N ARG A 116 10.31 -6.47 10.86
CA ARG A 116 11.59 -6.41 10.12
C ARG A 116 11.40 -5.64 8.83
N PHE A 117 11.10 -4.35 8.98
CA PHE A 117 10.57 -3.53 7.91
C PHE A 117 11.33 -2.23 7.71
N GLU A 118 12.48 -2.02 8.33
CA GLU A 118 13.27 -0.78 8.27
C GLU A 118 13.76 -0.50 6.84
N ASP A 119 14.38 -1.50 6.21
CA ASP A 119 14.84 -1.43 4.82
C ASP A 119 13.66 -1.30 3.85
N LEU A 120 12.55 -1.99 4.14
CA LEU A 120 11.30 -1.89 3.38
C LEU A 120 10.69 -0.49 3.47
N ALA A 121 10.62 0.10 4.67
CA ALA A 121 10.14 1.45 4.91
C ALA A 121 11.01 2.46 4.16
N THR A 122 12.33 2.27 4.18
CA THR A 122 13.28 3.10 3.43
C THR A 122 13.07 2.96 1.92
N ALA A 123 12.86 1.74 1.41
CA ALA A 123 12.58 1.51 0.01
C ALA A 123 11.27 2.21 -0.42
N VAL A 124 10.19 2.08 0.37
CA VAL A 124 8.89 2.70 0.09
C VAL A 124 8.93 4.22 0.19
N ALA A 125 9.68 4.77 1.14
CA ALA A 125 9.86 6.22 1.29
C ALA A 125 10.54 6.87 0.07
N ASN A 126 11.41 6.11 -0.60
CA ASN A 126 12.09 6.53 -1.83
C ASN A 126 11.35 6.14 -3.12
N TRP A 127 10.21 5.44 -3.00
CA TRP A 127 9.46 4.93 -4.16
C TRP A 127 8.53 6.02 -4.72
N PRO A 128 8.26 6.05 -6.05
CA PRO A 128 7.38 7.05 -6.62
C PRO A 128 5.99 7.05 -5.98
N ILE A 129 5.52 8.24 -5.59
CA ILE A 129 4.32 8.41 -4.76
C ILE A 129 3.06 7.79 -5.41
N SER A 130 2.96 7.82 -6.73
CA SER A 130 1.86 7.23 -7.50
C SER A 130 1.75 5.72 -7.28
N TYR A 131 2.86 5.02 -7.14
CA TYR A 131 2.87 3.58 -6.89
C TYR A 131 2.68 3.27 -5.40
N SER A 132 3.28 4.07 -4.52
CA SER A 132 3.06 3.98 -3.08
C SER A 132 1.58 4.13 -2.71
N TYR A 133 0.85 5.05 -3.35
CA TYR A 133 -0.60 5.21 -3.16
C TYR A 133 -1.37 3.88 -3.39
N GLY A 134 -1.10 3.21 -4.51
CA GLY A 134 -1.76 1.95 -4.85
C GLY A 134 -1.47 0.84 -3.85
N LEU A 135 -0.19 0.68 -3.46
CA LEU A 135 0.22 -0.30 -2.46
C LEU A 135 -0.42 -0.03 -1.09
N LEU A 136 -0.33 1.21 -0.59
CA LEU A 136 -0.87 1.61 0.70
C LEU A 136 -2.39 1.44 0.76
N LYS A 137 -3.09 1.82 -0.32
CA LYS A 137 -4.53 1.59 -0.44
C LYS A 137 -4.85 0.11 -0.29
N THR A 138 -4.20 -0.77 -1.06
CA THR A 138 -4.42 -2.21 -0.98
C THR A 138 -4.17 -2.75 0.43
N MET A 139 -3.10 -2.33 1.10
CA MET A 139 -2.79 -2.75 2.46
C MET A 139 -3.82 -2.29 3.50
N ILE A 140 -4.23 -1.02 3.47
CA ILE A 140 -5.27 -0.48 4.36
C ILE A 140 -6.58 -1.25 4.14
N LEU A 141 -6.93 -1.52 2.88
CA LEU A 141 -8.09 -2.32 2.53
C LEU A 141 -8.01 -3.75 3.04
N CYS A 142 -6.82 -4.36 3.09
CA CYS A 142 -6.65 -5.68 3.70
C CYS A 142 -7.14 -5.68 5.15
N PHE A 143 -6.79 -4.67 5.94
CA PHE A 143 -7.15 -4.58 7.36
C PHE A 143 -8.59 -4.12 7.64
N ARG A 144 -9.27 -3.44 6.70
CA ARG A 144 -10.65 -2.94 6.89
C ARG A 144 -11.70 -4.04 6.65
N ASP A 145 -12.24 -4.61 7.73
CA ASP A 145 -13.30 -5.64 7.68
C ASP A 145 -14.65 -5.20 7.11
N THR A 146 -14.84 -3.91 6.85
CA THR A 146 -16.15 -3.30 6.61
C THR A 146 -16.55 -3.16 5.15
N LEU A 147 -15.70 -3.54 4.20
CA LEU A 147 -16.06 -3.41 2.79
C LEU A 147 -16.97 -4.54 2.34
N PRO A 148 -18.21 -4.23 1.88
CA PRO A 148 -19.01 -5.22 1.19
C PRO A 148 -18.21 -5.73 -0.01
N LEU A 149 -18.12 -7.06 -0.15
CA LEU A 149 -17.43 -7.79 -1.22
C LEU A 149 -18.11 -7.56 -2.58
N ILE A 150 -18.10 -6.32 -3.06
CA ILE A 150 -18.68 -5.95 -4.36
C ILE A 150 -17.75 -6.44 -5.49
N ASP A 151 -16.46 -6.60 -5.23
CA ASP A 151 -15.48 -7.17 -6.15
C ASP A 151 -14.84 -8.44 -5.58
N MET A 152 -15.22 -9.59 -6.12
CA MET A 152 -14.68 -10.90 -5.71
C MET A 152 -13.16 -11.01 -5.94
N SER A 153 -12.60 -10.31 -6.93
CA SER A 153 -11.17 -10.36 -7.22
C SER A 153 -10.35 -9.68 -6.13
N VAL A 154 -10.82 -8.52 -5.65
CA VAL A 154 -10.24 -7.79 -4.51
C VAL A 154 -10.41 -8.60 -3.22
N GLY A 155 -11.52 -9.32 -3.07
CA GLY A 155 -11.77 -10.21 -1.95
C GLY A 155 -10.71 -11.32 -1.79
N ILE A 156 -10.37 -12.01 -2.89
CA ILE A 156 -9.38 -13.10 -2.87
C ILE A 156 -7.98 -12.56 -2.53
N GLU A 157 -7.55 -11.48 -3.19
CA GLU A 157 -6.26 -10.86 -2.90
C GLU A 157 -6.16 -10.43 -1.42
N ARG A 158 -7.26 -9.86 -0.89
CA ARG A 158 -7.36 -9.46 0.51
C ARG A 158 -7.23 -10.63 1.48
N THR A 159 -8.00 -11.70 1.30
CA THR A 159 -7.99 -12.85 2.20
C THR A 159 -6.62 -13.52 2.22
N GLU A 160 -6.00 -13.74 1.07
CA GLU A 160 -4.68 -14.37 1.02
C GLU A 160 -3.55 -13.50 1.60
N ALA A 161 -3.61 -12.18 1.38
CA ALA A 161 -2.65 -11.25 1.96
C ALA A 161 -2.76 -11.20 3.50
N LEU A 162 -3.99 -11.15 4.03
CA LEU A 162 -4.23 -11.25 5.47
C LEU A 162 -3.80 -12.59 6.04
N VAL A 163 -4.07 -13.71 5.35
CA VAL A 163 -3.62 -15.03 5.80
C VAL A 163 -2.10 -15.07 5.90
N ALA A 164 -1.37 -14.51 4.94
CA ALA A 164 0.09 -14.40 5.05
C ALA A 164 0.53 -13.50 6.22
N TYR A 165 -0.19 -12.39 6.44
CA TYR A 165 -0.02 -11.49 7.58
C TYR A 165 -0.44 -12.11 8.93
N HIS A 166 -1.00 -13.32 8.97
CA HIS A 166 -1.33 -14.00 10.22
C HIS A 166 -0.55 -15.30 10.39
N TYR A 167 -0.07 -15.87 9.29
CA TYR A 167 0.66 -17.12 9.30
C TYR A 167 2.07 -16.95 9.89
N THR A 168 2.64 -15.75 9.84
CA THR A 168 4.00 -15.52 10.32
C THR A 168 4.07 -15.08 11.78
N GLY A 169 2.99 -14.54 12.33
CA GLY A 169 2.83 -14.25 13.75
C GLY A 169 2.28 -15.44 14.54
N SER A 170 2.63 -15.49 15.82
CA SER A 170 2.14 -16.49 16.77
C SER A 170 0.61 -16.58 16.74
N HIS A 171 0.07 -17.79 16.58
CA HIS A 171 -1.36 -18.16 16.44
C HIS A 171 -2.32 -17.72 17.58
N ARG A 172 -1.92 -16.79 18.46
CA ARG A 172 -2.69 -16.35 19.63
C ARG A 172 -2.92 -14.84 19.73
N ALA A 173 -2.41 -14.02 18.82
CA ALA A 173 -2.63 -12.58 18.91
C ALA A 173 -4.12 -12.23 18.68
N GLN A 174 -4.65 -11.32 19.49
CA GLN A 174 -6.03 -10.82 19.35
C GLN A 174 -6.11 -9.78 18.23
N LYS A 175 -7.31 -9.62 17.67
CA LYS A 175 -7.64 -8.76 16.51
C LYS A 175 -6.92 -7.39 16.42
N PRO A 176 -6.78 -6.59 17.50
CA PRO A 176 -6.17 -5.25 17.41
C PRO A 176 -4.65 -5.22 17.63
N GLU A 177 -4.04 -6.32 18.07
CA GLU A 177 -2.57 -6.43 18.11
C GLU A 177 -1.99 -6.58 16.70
N HIS A 178 -2.78 -7.12 15.77
CA HIS A 178 -2.33 -7.36 14.41
C HIS A 178 -1.93 -6.08 13.68
N CYS A 179 -2.56 -4.93 13.91
CA CYS A 179 -2.22 -3.71 13.19
C CYS A 179 -1.04 -2.94 13.78
N ALA A 180 -0.50 -3.35 14.93
CA ALA A 180 0.58 -2.63 15.61
C ALA A 180 1.85 -2.55 14.75
N ALA A 181 2.20 -3.65 14.07
CA ALA A 181 3.36 -3.71 13.19
C ALA A 181 3.17 -2.82 11.96
N PHE A 182 1.99 -2.91 11.34
CA PHE A 182 1.61 -2.07 10.21
C PHE A 182 1.64 -0.57 10.53
N LEU A 183 1.06 -0.15 11.67
CA LEU A 183 1.10 1.26 12.08
C LEU A 183 2.54 1.73 12.40
N SER A 184 3.37 0.85 12.96
CA SER A 184 4.78 1.17 13.21
C SER A 184 5.56 1.36 11.92
N TRP A 185 5.33 0.48 10.95
CA TRP A 185 5.90 0.58 9.61
C TRP A 185 5.42 1.84 8.89
N LEU A 186 4.14 2.17 8.93
CA LEU A 186 3.60 3.42 8.38
C LEU A 186 4.23 4.64 9.03
N GLY A 187 4.33 4.65 10.37
CA GLY A 187 4.94 5.76 11.10
C GLY A 187 6.41 5.95 10.73
N LEU A 188 7.17 4.86 10.60
CA LEU A 188 8.56 4.91 10.14
C LEU A 188 8.65 5.40 8.68
N THR A 189 7.89 4.80 7.77
CA THR A 189 7.88 5.18 6.34
C THR A 189 7.54 6.66 6.18
N THR A 190 6.52 7.15 6.90
CA THR A 190 6.14 8.57 6.91
C THR A 190 7.28 9.46 7.39
N SER A 191 7.96 9.08 8.47
CA SER A 191 9.10 9.86 9.01
C SER A 191 10.31 9.90 8.08
N LEU A 192 10.45 8.92 7.17
CA LEU A 192 11.50 8.85 6.17
C LEU A 192 11.11 9.51 4.83
N SER A 193 9.84 9.87 4.66
CA SER A 193 9.28 10.34 3.38
C SER A 193 9.16 11.86 3.31
N THR A 194 8.69 12.35 2.16
CA THR A 194 8.39 13.76 1.93
C THR A 194 7.01 14.16 2.48
N PRO A 195 6.72 15.46 2.65
CA PRO A 195 5.38 15.95 3.06
C PRO A 195 4.23 15.45 2.19
N VAL A 196 4.48 15.23 0.90
CA VAL A 196 3.50 14.70 -0.05
C VAL A 196 3.01 13.30 0.38
N PHE A 197 3.88 12.49 0.97
CA PHE A 197 3.53 11.17 1.48
C PHE A 197 2.53 11.24 2.64
N SER A 198 2.72 12.18 3.57
CA SER A 198 1.77 12.41 4.67
C SER A 198 0.39 12.81 4.15
N ARG A 199 0.31 13.69 3.14
CA ARG A 199 -0.95 14.07 2.50
C ARG A 199 -1.63 12.87 1.83
N VAL A 200 -0.87 12.01 1.16
CA VAL A 200 -1.39 10.77 0.56
C VAL A 200 -1.99 9.83 1.61
N LEU A 201 -1.33 9.64 2.76
CA LEU A 201 -1.90 8.82 3.83
C LEU A 201 -3.22 9.38 4.36
N LEU A 202 -3.33 10.71 4.49
CA LEU A 202 -4.56 11.36 4.90
C LEU A 202 -5.67 11.25 3.85
N GLN A 203 -5.32 11.34 2.55
CA GLN A 203 -6.26 11.07 1.45
C GLN A 203 -6.75 9.62 1.43
N LEU A 204 -5.93 8.68 1.89
CA LEU A 204 -6.32 7.27 2.10
C LEU A 204 -7.11 7.06 3.40
N ASP A 205 -7.50 8.14 4.07
CA ASP A 205 -8.34 8.11 5.26
C ASP A 205 -7.73 7.28 6.41
N ILE A 206 -6.41 7.40 6.58
CA ILE A 206 -5.66 6.69 7.62
C ILE A 206 -6.16 7.04 9.03
N LEU A 207 -6.75 8.23 9.19
CA LEU A 207 -7.30 8.70 10.45
C LEU A 207 -8.52 7.90 10.86
N SER A 208 -9.50 7.72 9.96
CA SER A 208 -10.66 6.87 10.25
C SER A 208 -10.24 5.42 10.43
N PHE A 209 -9.32 4.92 9.61
CA PHE A 209 -8.73 3.59 9.76
C PHE A 209 -8.15 3.35 11.17
N VAL A 210 -7.36 4.29 11.69
CA VAL A 210 -6.79 4.21 13.04
C VAL A 210 -7.88 4.22 14.11
N THR A 211 -8.94 5.01 13.94
CA THR A 211 -10.07 5.01 14.89
C THR A 211 -10.94 3.76 14.82
N GLU A 212 -11.08 3.16 13.63
CA GLU A 212 -11.81 1.90 13.41
C GLU A 212 -11.12 0.72 14.09
N ILE A 213 -9.79 0.61 13.97
CA ILE A 213 -9.02 -0.49 14.56
C ILE A 213 -8.88 -0.33 16.07
N TYR A 214 -8.79 0.91 16.54
CA TYR A 214 -8.59 1.24 17.94
C TYR A 214 -9.76 2.08 18.47
N PRO A 215 -10.95 1.46 18.64
CA PRO A 215 -12.10 2.16 19.20
C PRO A 215 -11.76 2.62 20.61
N THR A 216 -12.20 3.84 20.93
CA THR A 216 -11.84 4.55 22.16
C THR A 216 -12.23 3.78 23.43
N ASP A 217 -13.26 2.92 23.34
CA ASP A 217 -13.84 2.19 24.47
C ASP A 217 -13.01 0.96 24.90
N ASP A 218 -12.15 0.41 24.02
CA ASP A 218 -11.42 -0.85 24.25
C ASP A 218 -10.03 -0.65 24.91
N HIS A 219 -9.79 0.53 25.47
CA HIS A 219 -8.47 0.96 25.97
C HIS A 219 -8.24 0.74 27.47
N LEU A 220 -9.27 0.30 28.20
CA LEU A 220 -9.22 0.20 29.66
C LEU A 220 -8.42 -1.00 30.18
N LEU A 221 -8.23 -2.04 29.36
CA LEU A 221 -7.62 -3.30 29.81
C LEU A 221 -6.41 -3.75 28.98
N ARG A 222 -6.07 -3.05 27.88
CA ARG A 222 -5.03 -3.54 26.96
C ARG A 222 -3.61 -3.03 27.24
N PRO A 223 -2.59 -3.89 27.03
CA PRO A 223 -1.18 -3.58 27.27
C PRO A 223 -0.66 -2.33 26.55
N SER A 224 0.38 -1.72 27.13
CA SER A 224 1.09 -0.53 26.60
C SER A 224 1.63 -0.70 25.17
N ALA A 225 1.85 -1.93 24.71
CA ALA A 225 2.48 -2.26 23.43
C ALA A 225 1.76 -1.65 22.20
N ILE A 226 0.43 -1.56 22.24
CA ILE A 226 -0.38 -1.05 21.13
C ILE A 226 -0.37 0.49 21.04
N ARG A 227 -0.08 1.17 22.15
CA ARG A 227 -0.16 2.64 22.23
C ARG A 227 0.94 3.32 21.41
N PHE A 228 2.11 2.68 21.35
CA PHE A 228 3.30 3.25 20.74
C PHE A 228 3.20 3.39 19.21
N PRO A 229 2.79 2.35 18.44
CA PRO A 229 2.64 2.45 16.98
C PRO A 229 1.75 3.60 16.51
N ARG A 230 0.56 3.73 17.13
CA ARG A 230 -0.42 4.76 16.78
C ARG A 230 0.14 6.16 17.04
N GLN A 231 0.68 6.38 18.24
CA GLN A 231 1.23 7.70 18.60
C GLN A 231 2.41 8.05 17.69
N ARG A 232 3.24 7.07 17.34
CA ARG A 232 4.34 7.24 16.39
C ARG A 232 3.85 7.69 15.02
N LEU A 233 2.83 7.03 14.47
CA LEU A 233 2.23 7.44 13.20
C LEU A 233 1.66 8.87 13.26
N LEU A 234 0.86 9.20 14.28
CA LEU A 234 0.28 10.54 14.41
C LEU A 234 1.36 11.62 14.54
N ASN A 235 2.43 11.35 15.28
CA ASN A 235 3.56 12.29 15.39
C ASN A 235 4.31 12.42 14.04
N ALA A 236 4.54 11.31 13.33
CA ALA A 236 5.18 11.35 12.02
C ALA A 236 4.36 12.14 11.00
N LEU A 237 3.03 11.98 11.01
CA LEU A 237 2.13 12.79 10.19
C LEU A 237 2.25 14.27 10.52
N LEU A 238 2.18 14.66 11.81
CA LEU A 238 2.32 16.06 12.21
C LEU A 238 3.67 16.68 11.80
N ILE A 239 4.75 15.92 11.90
CA ILE A 239 6.09 16.38 11.49
C ILE A 239 6.17 16.54 9.97
N GLY A 240 5.54 15.63 9.21
CA GLY A 240 5.58 15.66 7.76
C GLY A 240 4.64 16.69 7.11
N LEU A 241 3.65 17.23 7.82
CA LEU A 241 2.72 18.23 7.27
C LEU A 241 3.29 19.65 7.35
N GLU A 242 3.01 20.47 6.35
CA GLU A 242 3.45 21.87 6.31
C GLU A 242 2.44 22.77 7.03
N PRO A 243 2.80 23.49 8.10
CA PRO A 243 1.86 24.26 8.92
C PRO A 243 0.99 25.26 8.15
N VAL A 244 1.56 25.89 7.11
CA VAL A 244 0.88 26.92 6.31
C VAL A 244 -0.11 26.29 5.34
N ASN A 245 0.30 25.22 4.65
CA ASN A 245 -0.49 24.62 3.57
C ASN A 245 -1.49 23.57 4.09
N ASP A 246 -1.18 22.93 5.22
CA ASP A 246 -1.90 21.76 5.72
C ASP A 246 -2.63 22.02 7.04
N ALA A 247 -2.94 23.28 7.37
CA ALA A 247 -3.55 23.67 8.66
C ALA A 247 -4.83 22.87 9.00
N VAL A 248 -5.69 22.61 8.01
CA VAL A 248 -6.92 21.81 8.20
C VAL A 248 -6.59 20.36 8.57
N LEU A 249 -5.64 19.75 7.84
CA LEU A 249 -5.20 18.38 8.07
C LEU A 249 -4.52 18.24 9.44
N ILE A 250 -3.68 19.19 9.81
CA ILE A 250 -3.02 19.27 11.12
C ILE A 250 -4.06 19.31 12.24
N ASN A 251 -5.10 20.13 12.10
CA ASN A 251 -6.19 20.19 13.07
C ASN A 251 -6.93 18.86 13.21
N GLN A 252 -7.16 18.12 12.10
CA GLN A 252 -7.76 16.79 12.14
C GLN A 252 -6.88 15.78 12.90
N VAL A 253 -5.57 15.77 12.63
CA VAL A 253 -4.62 14.88 13.32
C VAL A 253 -4.55 15.22 14.81
N HIS A 254 -4.52 16.51 15.17
CA HIS A 254 -4.55 16.95 16.57
C HIS A 254 -5.84 16.53 17.28
N ARG A 255 -7.01 16.68 16.62
CA ARG A 255 -8.29 16.26 17.19
C ARG A 255 -8.30 14.78 17.55
N ILE A 256 -7.79 13.92 16.67
CA ILE A 256 -7.71 12.47 16.95
C ILE A 256 -6.70 12.17 18.05
N ARG A 257 -5.54 12.85 18.02
CA ARG A 257 -4.53 12.72 19.08
C ARG A 257 -5.10 13.12 20.45
N THR A 258 -5.87 14.20 20.54
CA THR A 258 -6.46 14.64 21.82
C THR A 258 -7.52 13.65 22.31
N ILE A 259 -8.38 13.11 21.45
CA ILE A 259 -9.35 12.06 21.81
C ILE A 259 -8.63 10.90 22.52
N PHE A 260 -7.51 10.44 21.96
CA PHE A 260 -6.73 9.35 22.55
C PHE A 260 -6.00 9.71 23.84
N VAL A 261 -5.59 10.97 24.01
CA VAL A 261 -4.97 11.46 25.25
C VAL A 261 -6.01 11.62 26.36
N TRP A 262 -7.21 12.14 26.05
CA TRP A 262 -8.28 12.32 27.03
C TRP A 262 -8.83 10.99 27.56
N ALA A 263 -8.95 9.98 26.68
CA ALA A 263 -9.34 8.63 27.09
C ALA A 263 -8.42 8.04 28.18
N ARG A 264 -7.14 8.48 28.25
CA ARG A 264 -6.19 8.10 29.31
C ARG A 264 -6.51 8.76 30.66
N PHE A 265 -6.91 10.03 30.65
CA PHE A 265 -7.15 10.77 31.89
C PHE A 265 -8.43 10.35 32.60
N LEU A 266 -9.46 9.96 31.85
CA LEU A 266 -10.73 9.53 32.41
C LEU A 266 -10.65 8.18 33.15
N ASN A 267 -9.59 7.40 32.95
CA ASN A 267 -9.42 6.07 33.55
C ASN A 267 -7.98 5.86 34.02
N PRO A 268 -7.60 6.40 35.19
CA PRO A 268 -6.29 6.13 35.77
C PRO A 268 -6.13 4.63 36.06
N PRO A 269 -4.94 4.05 35.86
CA PRO A 269 -4.68 2.66 36.23
C PRO A 269 -4.93 2.50 37.74
N ILE A 270 -5.81 1.55 38.10
CA ILE A 270 -6.07 1.13 39.48
C ILE A 270 -4.88 0.30 39.97
#